data_AF-A0AAD6ZNV5-F1
#
_entry.id   AF-A0AAD6ZNV5-F1
#
_cell.length_a   1.000
_cell.length_b   1.000
_cell.length_c   1.000
_cell.angle_alpha   90.00
_cell.angle_beta   90.00
_cell.angle_gamma   90.00
#
_symmetry.space_group_name_H-M   'P 1'
#
loop_
_entity.id
_entity.type
_entity.pdbx_description
1 polymer ?
#
loop_
_entity_poly.entity_id
_entity_poly.type
_entity_poly.pdbx_seq_one_letter_code
_entity_poly.pdbx_strand_id
1 'polypeptide(L)'
;LAGLQLWHAVNNAPWHGDALLSRTRKGVSKLAPASSHRLPRDPVSFNHMVVLRASLDLSNSRDAAIWACACTAWRDCTRLGEVLVDSAAKFDSARHVTRGCPKKRGTAANKHKFVQFKIPWTKTKKSAGD
;
A
#
# COMPACT_ATOMS: atom_id res chain seq x y z
N LEU A 1 -4.50 -19.16 14.21
CA LEU A 1 -5.17 -19.03 15.52
C LEU A 1 -6.68 -18.94 15.36
N ALA A 2 -7.20 -18.05 14.51
CA ALA A 2 -8.65 -17.96 14.25
C ALA A 2 -9.33 -19.31 13.94
N GLY A 3 -8.73 -20.16 13.08
CA GLY A 3 -9.29 -21.49 12.80
C GLY A 3 -9.30 -22.45 13.99
N LEU A 4 -8.25 -22.43 14.83
CA LEU A 4 -8.19 -23.28 16.04
C LEU A 4 -9.20 -22.80 17.09
N GLN A 5 -9.30 -21.48 17.28
CA GLN A 5 -10.29 -20.87 18.16
C GLN A 5 -11.72 -21.16 17.70
N LEU A 6 -11.97 -21.10 16.39
CA LEU A 6 -13.24 -21.47 15.80
C LEU A 6 -13.57 -22.94 16.06
N TRP A 7 -12.61 -23.85 15.93
CA TRP A 7 -12.83 -25.27 16.23
C TRP A 7 -13.24 -25.48 17.70
N HIS A 8 -12.56 -24.81 18.66
CA HIS A 8 -12.96 -24.88 20.07
C HIS A 8 -14.39 -24.36 20.29
N ALA A 9 -14.73 -23.23 19.67
CA ALA A 9 -16.08 -22.67 19.75
C ALA A 9 -17.15 -23.60 19.16
N VAL A 10 -16.90 -24.21 18.00
CA VAL A 10 -17.82 -25.15 17.34
C VAL A 10 -18.04 -26.42 18.18
N ASN A 11 -17.01 -26.89 18.87
CA ASN A 11 -17.07 -28.13 19.65
C ASN A 11 -17.39 -27.89 21.14
N ASN A 12 -17.78 -26.67 21.53
CA ASN A 12 -17.98 -26.28 22.93
C ASN A 12 -16.79 -26.66 23.85
N ALA A 13 -15.58 -26.67 23.29
CA ALA A 13 -14.36 -27.00 24.02
C ALA A 13 -13.77 -25.73 24.65
N PRO A 14 -13.26 -25.78 25.89
CA PRO A 14 -12.66 -24.61 26.54
C PRO A 14 -11.45 -24.10 25.76
N TRP A 15 -11.41 -22.78 25.51
CA TRP A 15 -10.33 -22.12 24.80
C TRP A 15 -9.31 -21.53 25.79
N HIS A 16 -8.11 -22.11 25.85
CA HIS A 16 -7.01 -21.64 26.70
C HIS A 16 -5.99 -20.78 25.93
N GLY A 17 -6.43 -20.07 24.88
CA GLY A 17 -5.54 -19.32 23.98
C GLY A 17 -5.01 -18.02 24.55
N ASP A 18 -4.28 -18.13 25.66
CA ASP A 18 -3.63 -17.05 26.38
C ASP A 18 -2.29 -16.64 25.71
N ALA A 19 -1.54 -15.73 26.36
CA ALA A 19 -0.25 -15.23 25.94
C ALA A 19 0.76 -16.34 25.59
N LEU A 20 0.71 -17.48 26.27
CA LEU A 20 1.60 -18.62 25.99
C LEU A 20 1.38 -19.16 24.58
N LEU A 21 0.14 -19.42 24.17
CA LEU A 21 -0.17 -19.93 22.83
C LEU A 21 0.27 -18.95 21.73
N SER A 22 0.07 -17.65 21.98
CA SER A 22 0.54 -16.60 21.08
C SER A 22 2.07 -16.56 20.96
N ARG A 23 2.80 -16.75 22.07
CA ARG A 23 4.27 -16.84 22.09
C ARG A 23 4.76 -18.11 21.39
N THR A 24 4.17 -19.26 21.68
CA THR A 24 4.49 -20.55 21.03
C THR A 24 4.30 -20.45 19.52
N ARG A 25 3.19 -19.88 19.03
CA ARG A 25 2.99 -19.65 17.59
C ARG A 25 4.11 -18.81 16.97
N LYS A 26 4.52 -17.73 17.64
CA LYS A 26 5.63 -16.87 17.17
C LYS A 26 6.95 -17.65 17.14
N GLY A 27 7.20 -18.48 18.15
CA GLY A 27 8.37 -19.37 18.20
C GLY A 27 8.38 -20.37 17.04
N VAL A 28 7.27 -21.09 16.83
CA VAL A 28 7.12 -22.03 15.70
C VAL A 28 7.32 -21.33 14.35
N SER A 29 6.76 -20.13 14.16
CA SER A 29 6.97 -19.36 12.94
C SER A 29 8.42 -18.93 12.70
N LYS A 30 9.24 -18.82 13.75
CA LYS A 30 10.68 -18.52 13.64
C LYS A 30 11.52 -19.78 13.41
N LEU A 31 11.09 -20.91 13.96
CA LEU A 31 11.72 -22.22 13.76
C LEU A 31 11.32 -22.89 12.45
N ALA A 32 10.30 -22.36 11.76
CA ALA A 32 9.87 -22.85 10.47
C ALA A 32 11.06 -22.86 9.49
N PRO A 33 11.27 -23.96 8.75
CA PRO A 33 12.37 -24.05 7.81
C PRO A 33 12.21 -23.02 6.70
N ALA A 34 13.32 -22.50 6.18
CA ALA A 34 13.28 -21.50 5.10
C ALA A 34 12.50 -21.99 3.87
N SER A 35 12.48 -23.30 3.60
CA SER A 35 11.69 -23.93 2.54
C SER A 35 10.17 -23.78 2.70
N SER A 36 9.69 -23.54 3.92
CA SER A 36 8.27 -23.26 4.22
C SER A 36 7.90 -21.80 3.97
N HIS A 37 8.87 -20.92 3.72
CA HIS A 37 8.61 -19.51 3.43
C HIS A 37 8.64 -19.27 1.92
N ARG A 38 7.62 -18.54 1.44
CA ARG A 38 7.68 -18.00 0.08
C ARG A 38 8.83 -17.01 0.01
N LEU A 39 9.64 -17.09 -1.04
CA LEU A 39 10.68 -16.10 -1.30
C LEU A 39 10.07 -14.68 -1.34
N PRO A 40 10.81 -13.66 -0.87
CA PRO A 40 10.41 -12.28 -1.03
C PRO A 40 10.06 -11.99 -2.49
N ARG A 41 9.01 -11.19 -2.72
CA ARG A 41 8.67 -10.75 -4.07
C ARG A 41 9.69 -9.71 -4.52
N ASP A 42 10.09 -9.79 -5.79
CA ASP A 42 10.94 -8.78 -6.38
C ASP A 42 10.28 -7.40 -6.35
N PRO A 43 11.07 -6.33 -6.11
CA PRO A 43 10.54 -4.98 -6.13
C PRO A 43 10.08 -4.58 -7.53
N VAL A 44 9.20 -3.60 -7.60
CA VAL A 44 8.81 -3.00 -8.89
C VAL A 44 10.03 -2.31 -9.50
N SER A 45 10.50 -2.81 -10.64
CA SER A 45 11.66 -2.28 -11.35
C SER A 45 11.27 -1.13 -12.30
N PHE A 46 12.28 -0.39 -12.76
CA PHE A 46 12.08 0.62 -13.81
C PHE A 46 11.51 0.00 -15.10
N ASN A 47 11.93 -1.21 -15.46
CA ASN A 47 11.40 -1.90 -16.63
C ASN A 47 9.89 -2.17 -16.52
N HIS A 48 9.39 -2.48 -15.32
CA HIS A 48 7.94 -2.61 -15.10
C HIS A 48 7.22 -1.28 -15.37
N MET A 49 7.80 -0.15 -14.95
CA MET A 49 7.24 1.18 -15.22
C MET A 49 7.27 1.53 -16.72
N VAL A 50 8.32 1.14 -17.45
CA VAL A 50 8.41 1.34 -18.90
C VAL A 50 7.34 0.53 -19.63
N VAL A 51 7.19 -0.76 -19.28
CA VAL A 51 6.17 -1.62 -19.88
C VAL A 51 4.76 -1.10 -19.57
N LEU A 52 4.50 -0.69 -18.32
CA LEU A 52 3.23 -0.08 -17.94
C LEU A 52 2.95 1.21 -18.70
N ARG A 53 3.96 2.06 -18.90
CA ARG A 53 3.79 3.30 -19.66
C ARG A 53 3.45 3.03 -21.13
N ALA A 54 4.06 2.01 -21.71
CA ALA A 54 3.86 1.65 -23.11
C ALA A 54 2.46 1.09 -23.39
N SER A 55 1.82 0.48 -22.40
CA SER A 55 0.47 -0.08 -22.52
C SER A 55 -0.67 0.91 -22.22
N LEU A 56 -0.35 2.15 -21.82
CA LEU A 56 -1.32 3.17 -21.43
C LEU A 56 -1.41 4.31 -22.45
N ASP A 57 -2.63 4.73 -22.75
CA ASP A 57 -2.88 5.92 -23.57
C ASP A 57 -3.07 7.17 -22.69
N LEU A 58 -2.05 8.04 -22.64
CA LEU A 58 -2.11 9.26 -21.83
C LEU A 58 -3.08 10.33 -22.37
N SER A 59 -3.68 10.15 -23.55
CA SER A 59 -4.79 10.99 -24.02
C SER A 59 -6.08 10.69 -23.25
N ASN A 60 -6.21 9.46 -22.73
CA ASN A 60 -7.32 9.04 -21.90
C ASN A 60 -7.09 9.46 -20.43
N SER A 61 -8.08 10.13 -19.85
CA SER A 61 -8.03 10.61 -18.46
C SER A 61 -7.87 9.48 -17.43
N ARG A 62 -8.42 8.29 -17.70
CA ARG A 62 -8.29 7.11 -16.83
C ARG A 62 -6.85 6.59 -16.82
N ASP A 63 -6.28 6.39 -17.99
CA ASP A 63 -4.93 5.84 -18.14
C ASP A 63 -3.87 6.84 -17.66
N ALA A 64 -4.09 8.13 -17.90
CA ALA A 64 -3.28 9.19 -17.31
C ALA A 64 -3.32 9.20 -15.78
N ALA A 65 -4.50 8.95 -15.17
CA ALA A 65 -4.64 8.83 -13.73
C ALA A 65 -3.93 7.58 -13.17
N ILE A 66 -4.06 6.43 -13.85
CA ILE A 66 -3.34 5.19 -13.50
C ILE A 66 -1.84 5.43 -13.53
N TRP A 67 -1.33 6.05 -14.60
CA TRP A 67 0.08 6.36 -14.75
C TRP A 67 0.59 7.30 -13.66
N ALA A 68 -0.16 8.37 -13.35
CA ALA A 68 0.19 9.30 -12.28
C ALA A 68 0.27 8.59 -10.92
N CYS A 69 -0.73 7.76 -10.58
CA CYS A 69 -0.75 7.02 -9.32
C CYS A 69 0.40 6.01 -9.22
N ALA A 70 0.71 5.30 -10.30
CA ALA A 70 1.83 4.37 -10.35
C ALA A 70 3.17 5.10 -10.15
N CYS A 71 3.34 6.28 -10.76
CA CYS A 71 4.55 7.09 -10.59
C CYS A 71 4.73 7.57 -9.15
N THR A 72 3.66 8.09 -8.52
CA THR A 72 3.67 8.51 -7.12
C THR A 72 3.97 7.35 -6.19
N ALA A 73 3.26 6.22 -6.33
CA ALA A 73 3.47 5.04 -5.50
C ALA A 73 4.90 4.48 -5.61
N TRP A 74 5.45 4.46 -6.83
CA TRP A 74 6.79 3.92 -7.08
C TRP A 74 7.91 4.86 -6.62
N ARG A 75 7.80 6.17 -6.84
CA ARG A 75 8.86 7.14 -6.49
C ARG A 75 8.85 7.55 -5.02
N ASP A 76 7.67 7.72 -4.45
CA ASP A 76 7.53 8.17 -3.06
C ASP A 76 7.41 7.00 -2.08
N CYS A 77 7.46 5.75 -2.59
CA CYS A 77 7.27 4.52 -1.81
C CYS A 77 5.97 4.53 -0.99
N THR A 78 4.93 5.18 -1.51
CA THR A 78 3.63 5.33 -0.84
C THR A 78 2.75 4.12 -1.08
N ARG A 79 1.80 3.90 -0.15
CA ARG A 79 0.83 2.80 -0.32
C ARG A 79 -0.21 3.21 -1.34
N LEU A 80 -0.67 2.26 -2.16
CA LEU A 80 -1.69 2.56 -3.16
C LEU A 80 -2.99 3.10 -2.54
N GLY A 81 -3.37 2.64 -1.35
CA GLY A 81 -4.54 3.15 -0.62
C GLY A 81 -4.37 4.55 -0.01
N GLU A 82 -3.18 5.16 -0.09
CA GLU A 82 -2.97 6.58 0.28
C GLU A 82 -3.17 7.50 -0.94
N VAL A 83 -3.05 6.97 -2.15
CA VAL A 83 -3.14 7.71 -3.42
C VAL A 83 -4.47 7.46 -4.13
N LEU A 84 -5.00 6.23 -4.00
CA LEU A 84 -6.28 5.81 -4.57
C LEU A 84 -7.40 5.81 -3.53
N VAL A 85 -8.62 5.95 -4.03
CA VAL A 85 -9.85 5.85 -3.25
C VAL A 85 -10.52 4.52 -3.58
N ASP A 86 -10.93 3.77 -2.56
CA ASP A 86 -11.58 2.46 -2.71
C ASP A 86 -12.84 2.49 -3.59
N SER A 87 -13.60 3.60 -3.52
CA SER A 87 -14.78 3.84 -4.37
C SER A 87 -15.15 5.32 -4.35
N ALA A 88 -15.86 5.80 -5.37
CA ALA A 88 -16.33 7.19 -5.42
C ALA A 88 -17.18 7.57 -4.19
N ALA A 89 -17.99 6.64 -3.67
CA ALA A 89 -18.83 6.86 -2.49
C ALA A 89 -18.05 6.99 -1.17
N LYS A 90 -16.81 6.50 -1.13
CA LYS A 90 -15.92 6.58 0.05
C LYS A 90 -14.96 7.76 -0.03
N PHE A 91 -15.15 8.68 -0.99
CA PHE A 91 -14.30 9.84 -1.11
C PHE A 91 -14.48 10.79 0.09
N ASP A 92 -13.36 11.18 0.70
CA ASP A 92 -13.29 12.11 1.82
C ASP A 92 -12.16 13.10 1.52
N SER A 93 -12.48 14.38 1.36
CA SER A 93 -11.49 15.41 1.02
C SER A 93 -10.46 15.65 2.13
N ALA A 94 -10.73 15.24 3.36
CA ALA A 94 -9.76 15.30 4.46
C ALA A 94 -8.73 14.15 4.41
N ARG A 95 -9.02 13.09 3.63
CA ARG A 95 -8.15 11.90 3.52
C ARG A 95 -7.58 11.68 2.14
N HIS A 96 -8.26 12.15 1.10
CA HIS A 96 -7.90 11.88 -0.29
C HIS A 96 -7.48 13.14 -1.02
N VAL A 97 -6.47 12.99 -1.88
CA VAL A 97 -5.98 14.05 -2.75
C VAL A 97 -7.05 14.40 -3.77
N THR A 98 -7.34 15.69 -3.92
CA THR A 98 -8.32 16.20 -4.89
C THR A 98 -7.61 16.83 -6.08
N ARG A 99 -8.31 16.99 -7.23
CA ARG A 99 -7.74 17.73 -8.37
C ARG A 99 -7.35 19.17 -8.01
N GLY A 100 -8.05 19.78 -7.04
CA GLY A 100 -7.80 21.13 -6.55
C GLY A 100 -6.68 21.24 -5.51
N CYS A 101 -5.97 20.14 -5.19
CA CYS A 101 -4.88 20.21 -4.24
C CYS A 101 -3.77 21.20 -4.70
N PRO A 102 -3.17 21.95 -3.76
CA PRO A 102 -2.02 22.79 -4.07
C PRO A 102 -0.90 21.96 -4.68
N LYS A 103 -0.44 22.37 -5.86
CA LYS A 103 0.63 21.72 -6.62
C LYS A 103 1.79 22.67 -6.78
N LYS A 104 3.00 22.21 -6.46
CA LYS A 104 4.25 22.91 -6.75
C LYS A 104 4.91 22.22 -7.94
N ARG A 105 5.41 23.01 -8.88
CA ARG A 105 6.18 22.52 -10.03
C ARG A 105 7.57 23.12 -9.94
N GLY A 106 8.57 22.34 -10.29
CA GLY A 106 9.95 22.79 -10.24
C GLY A 106 10.87 21.96 -11.12
N THR A 107 12.13 22.36 -11.12
CA THR A 107 13.22 21.63 -11.77
C THR A 107 14.22 21.26 -10.70
N ALA A 108 14.51 19.98 -10.55
CA ALA A 108 15.51 19.49 -9.61
C ALA A 108 16.94 19.83 -10.09
N ALA A 109 17.93 19.72 -9.20
CA ALA A 109 19.33 20.02 -9.52
C ALA A 109 19.88 19.21 -10.70
N ASN A 110 19.34 18.00 -10.91
CA ASN A 110 19.63 17.11 -12.03
C ASN A 110 18.85 17.47 -13.32
N LYS A 111 18.25 18.67 -13.40
CA LYS A 111 17.46 19.19 -14.54
C LYS A 111 16.15 18.45 -14.84
N HIS A 112 15.75 17.49 -13.99
CA HIS A 112 14.45 16.82 -14.16
C HIS A 112 13.32 17.69 -13.62
N LYS A 113 12.23 17.79 -14.40
CA LYS A 113 11.00 18.45 -13.97
C LYS A 113 10.26 17.57 -12.96
N PHE A 114 9.74 18.17 -11.90
CA PHE A 114 8.94 17.48 -10.90
C PHE A 114 7.65 18.24 -10.58
N VAL A 115 6.69 17.49 -10.06
CA VAL A 115 5.45 18.02 -9.49
C VAL A 115 5.33 17.47 -8.09
N GLN A 116 5.08 18.33 -7.13
CA GLN A 116 4.84 17.98 -5.73
C GLN A 116 3.41 18.38 -5.37
N PHE A 117 2.72 17.51 -4.64
CA PHE A 117 1.41 17.76 -4.06
C PHE A 117 1.38 17.15 -2.65
N LYS A 118 0.50 17.67 -1.79
CA LYS A 118 0.34 17.15 -0.43
C LYS A 118 -0.68 16.00 -0.42
N ILE A 119 -0.30 14.89 0.20
CA ILE A 119 -1.19 13.79 0.59
C ILE A 119 -1.75 14.13 1.99
N PRO A 120 -3.05 14.36 2.15
CA PRO A 120 -3.61 14.85 3.42
C PRO A 120 -3.65 13.79 4.52
N TRP A 121 -3.59 12.49 4.17
CA TRP A 121 -3.58 11.40 5.13
C TRP A 121 -2.59 10.29 4.78
N THR A 122 -1.71 9.94 5.71
CA THR A 122 -0.81 8.77 5.58
C THR A 122 -0.97 7.83 6.76
N LYS A 123 -0.58 6.56 6.61
CA LYS A 123 -0.72 5.58 7.69
C LYS A 123 0.05 5.98 8.96
N THR A 124 1.22 6.58 8.80
CA THR A 124 2.13 6.93 9.91
C THR A 124 1.80 8.29 10.50
N LYS A 125 1.52 9.31 9.67
CA LYS A 125 1.29 10.69 10.13
C LYS A 125 -0.18 11.06 10.29
N LYS A 126 -1.10 10.18 9.89
CA LYS A 126 -2.56 10.43 9.93
C LYS A 126 -2.86 11.77 9.25
N SER A 127 -3.64 12.65 9.88
CA SER A 127 -4.09 13.95 9.36
C SER A 127 -2.99 14.99 9.13
N ALA A 128 -1.77 14.77 9.66
CA ALA A 128 -0.68 15.68 9.34
C ALA A 128 -0.28 15.58 7.85
N GLY A 129 -0.45 14.39 7.26
CA GLY A 129 -0.15 14.11 5.86
C GLY A 129 1.34 14.22 5.53
N ASP A 130 1.66 14.15 4.23
CA ASP A 130 3.00 14.33 3.64
C ASP A 130 2.96 15.21 2.40
#